data_AF-A0A850P0U2-F1
#
_entry.id   AF-A0A850P0U2-F1
#
_cell.length_a   1.000
_cell.length_b   1.000
_cell.length_c   1.000
_cell.angle_alpha   90.00
_cell.angle_beta   90.00
_cell.angle_gamma   90.00
#
_symmetry.space_group_name_H-M   'P 1'
#
loop_
_entity.id
_entity.type
_entity.pdbx_description
1 polymer ?
#
loop_
_entity_poly.entity_id
_entity_poly.type
_entity_poly.pdbx_seq_one_letter_code
_entity_poly.pdbx_strand_id
1 'polypeptide(L)' 'MPQDAAGTPASQIRLVLADVDGTLVTKDKILTPRAIRAVERLRERGILFTITSGRPPKGMKMVIDPLKISE' A
#
# COMPACT_ATOMS: atom_id res chain seq x y z
N MET A 1 -15.22 -29.55 11.57
CA MET A 1 -15.35 -28.13 11.21
C MET A 1 -14.75 -27.31 12.36
N PRO A 2 -13.49 -26.84 12.29
CA PRO A 2 -12.96 -25.97 13.33
C PRO A 2 -13.46 -24.54 13.11
N GLN A 3 -14.43 -24.21 13.97
CA GLN A 3 -14.83 -22.91 14.53
C GLN A 3 -14.17 -21.64 13.95
N ASP A 4 -14.99 -20.91 13.18
CA ASP A 4 -14.87 -19.47 12.97
C ASP A 4 -14.97 -18.74 14.32
N ALA A 5 -13.82 -18.47 14.94
CA ALA A 5 -13.75 -17.58 16.09
C ALA A 5 -13.89 -16.13 15.61
N ALA A 6 -15.12 -15.63 15.66
CA ALA A 6 -15.50 -14.27 15.34
C ALA A 6 -14.79 -13.25 16.25
N GLY A 7 -13.67 -12.70 15.77
CA GLY A 7 -13.27 -11.34 16.12
C GLY A 7 -14.30 -10.37 15.55
N THR A 8 -14.66 -9.31 16.29
CA THR A 8 -15.65 -8.32 15.86
C THR A 8 -15.37 -7.87 14.40
N PRO A 9 -16.34 -7.97 13.47
CA PRO A 9 -16.13 -7.76 12.03
C PRO A 9 -15.68 -6.35 11.61
N ALA A 10 -15.48 -5.44 12.57
CA ALA A 10 -15.02 -4.07 12.39
C ALA A 10 -13.50 -3.86 12.60
N SER A 11 -12.68 -4.90 12.83
CA SER A 11 -11.28 -4.72 13.27
C SER A 11 -10.18 -5.21 12.35
N GLN A 12 -10.49 -5.87 11.22
CA GLN A 12 -9.45 -6.35 10.31
C GLN A 12 -9.32 -5.45 9.08
N ILE A 13 -8.26 -4.63 9.06
CA ILE A 13 -7.91 -3.83 7.88
C ILE A 13 -7.59 -4.79 6.74
N ARG A 14 -8.36 -4.71 5.65
CA ARG A 14 -8.15 -5.54 4.45
C ARG A 14 -7.42 -4.81 3.32
N LEU A 15 -7.44 -3.48 3.33
CA LEU A 15 -6.90 -2.65 2.28
C LEU A 15 -6.40 -1.32 2.86
N VAL A 16 -5.24 -0.89 2.41
CA VAL A 16 -4.67 0.44 2.68
C VAL A 16 -4.54 1.17 1.35
N LEU A 17 -5.16 2.35 1.26
CA LEU A 17 -4.95 3.32 0.18
C LEU A 17 -4.05 4.44 0.67
N ALA A 18 -3.06 4.83 -0.14
CA ALA A 18 -2.22 5.99 0.13
C ALA A 18 -2.27 6.98 -1.04
N ASP A 19 -2.34 8.26 -0.71
CA ASP A 19 -1.94 9.30 -1.66
C ASP A 19 -0.41 9.23 -1.92
N VAL A 20 0.07 9.84 -3.00
CA VAL A 20 1.48 9.84 -3.38
C VAL A 20 2.20 11.09 -2.89
N ASP A 21 1.82 12.26 -3.38
CA ASP A 21 2.60 13.49 -3.26
C ASP A 21 2.39 14.19 -1.93
N GLY A 22 3.42 14.18 -1.08
CA GLY A 22 3.30 14.70 0.29
C GLY A 22 2.78 13.66 1.28
N THR A 23 2.53 12.43 0.81
CA THR A 23 2.06 11.29 1.60
C THR A 23 3.06 10.12 1.55
N LEU A 24 3.12 9.39 0.43
CA LEU A 24 3.95 8.19 0.30
C LEU A 24 5.41 8.49 -0.08
N VAL A 25 5.62 9.52 -0.90
CA VAL A 25 6.97 9.98 -1.27
C VAL A 25 7.36 11.21 -0.45
N THR A 26 8.66 11.43 -0.27
CA THR A 26 9.16 12.65 0.37
C THR A 26 8.82 13.90 -0.46
N LYS A 27 9.08 15.09 0.10
CA LYS A 27 8.97 16.36 -0.64
C LYS A 27 9.79 16.35 -1.94
N ASP A 28 10.98 15.73 -1.88
CA ASP A 28 11.87 15.53 -3.03
C ASP A 28 11.45 14.37 -3.96
N LYS A 29 10.22 13.86 -3.77
CA LYS A 29 9.59 12.80 -4.57
C LYS A 29 10.32 11.47 -4.52
N ILE A 30 11.04 11.22 -3.42
CA ILE A 30 11.78 9.98 -3.20
C ILE A 30 10.87 8.96 -2.52
N LEU A 31 10.77 7.77 -3.11
CA LEU A 31 10.19 6.61 -2.45
C LEU A 31 11.24 5.97 -1.55
N THR A 32 11.00 5.97 -0.24
CA THR A 32 12.01 5.53 0.73
C THR A 32 12.05 4.00 0.89
N PRO A 33 13.22 3.42 1.23
CA PRO A 33 13.31 1.99 1.57
C PRO A 33 12.38 1.59 2.73
N ARG A 34 12.13 2.50 3.67
CA ARG A 34 11.20 2.29 4.78
C ARG A 34 9.76 2.14 4.29
N ALA A 35 9.33 2.96 3.32
CA ALA A 35 7.99 2.86 2.75
C ALA A 35 7.80 1.55 1.98
N ILE A 36 8.80 1.13 1.20
CA ILE A 36 8.79 -0.16 0.49
C ILE A 36 8.60 -1.31 1.48
N ARG A 37 9.43 -1.37 2.54
CA ARG A 37 9.31 -2.41 3.59
C ARG A 37 7.96 -2.39 4.32
N ALA A 38 7.36 -1.21 4.50
CA ALA A 38 6.04 -1.12 5.11
C ALA A 38 4.97 -1.76 4.24
N VAL A 39 5.01 -1.52 2.92
CA VAL A 39 4.10 -2.14 1.95
C VAL A 39 4.33 -3.65 1.84
N GLU A 40 5.58 -4.11 1.89
CA GLU A 40 5.90 -5.56 1.96
C GLU A 40 5.27 -6.22 3.19
N ARG A 41 5.39 -5.59 4.37
CA ARG A 41 4.76 -6.08 5.62
C ARG A 41 3.23 -6.10 5.57
N LEU A 42 2.59 -5.20 4.81
CA LEU A 42 1.15 -5.27 4.56
C LEU A 42 0.80 -6.52 3.75
N ARG A 43 1.55 -6.79 2.67
CA ARG A 43 1.36 -7.99 1.83
C ARG A 43 1.58 -9.29 2.60
N GLU A 44 2.62 -9.36 3.41
CA GLU A 44 2.91 -10.53 4.28
C GLU A 44 1.75 -10.85 5.23
N ARG A 45 0.93 -9.84 5.60
CA ARG A 45 -0.24 -9.98 6.47
C ARG A 45 -1.54 -10.18 5.71
N GLY A 46 -1.50 -10.33 4.38
CA GLY A 46 -2.68 -10.45 3.53
C GLY A 46 -3.49 -9.15 3.43
N ILE A 47 -2.89 -8.00 3.74
CA ILE A 47 -3.52 -6.69 3.62
C ILE A 47 -3.15 -6.12 2.25
N LEU A 48 -4.16 -5.80 1.45
CA LEU A 48 -3.98 -5.19 0.15
C LEU A 48 -3.43 -3.76 0.29
N PHE A 49 -2.64 -3.33 -0.68
CA PHE A 49 -2.13 -1.97 -0.75
C PHE A 49 -2.25 -1.44 -2.17
N THR A 50 -2.76 -0.22 -2.31
CA THR A 50 -2.77 0.51 -3.57
C THR A 50 -2.64 2.02 -3.32
N ILE A 51 -2.53 2.78 -4.40
CA ILE A 51 -2.27 4.22 -4.36
C ILE A 51 -3.33 4.98 -5.15
N THR A 52 -3.61 6.20 -4.70
CA THR A 52 -4.40 7.20 -5.42
C THR A 52 -3.49 8.39 -5.74
N SER A 53 -3.60 8.94 -6.95
CA SER A 53 -2.74 10.06 -7.35
C SER A 53 -3.34 10.85 -8.51
N GLY A 54 -3.08 12.16 -8.53
CA GLY A 54 -3.29 13.02 -9.70
C GLY A 54 -2.14 12.97 -10.72
N ARG A 55 -1.06 12.22 -10.47
CA ARG A 55 0.04 12.08 -11.44
C ARG A 55 -0.42 11.34 -12.70
N PRO A 56 0.09 11.72 -13.89
CA PRO A 56 -0.14 10.93 -15.10
C PRO A 56 0.51 9.54 -15.00
N PRO A 57 0.06 8.53 -15.77
CA PRO A 57 0.58 7.15 -15.69
C PRO A 57 2.12 7.04 -15.76
N LYS A 58 2.77 7.84 -16.61
CA LYS A 58 4.24 7.88 -16.73
C LYS A 58 4.92 8.27 -15.41
N GLY A 59 4.36 9.23 -14.68
CA GLY A 59 4.88 9.70 -13.38
C GLY A 59 4.61 8.73 -12.22
N MET A 60 3.74 7.74 -12.44
CA MET A 60 3.39 6.72 -11.46
C MET A 60 4.30 5.49 -11.53
N LYS A 61 4.95 5.25 -12.68
CA LYS A 61 5.82 4.08 -12.87
C LYS A 61 6.94 3.96 -11.82
N MET A 62 7.52 5.09 -11.41
CA MET A 62 8.57 5.14 -10.38
C MET A 62 8.09 4.72 -8.97
N VAL A 63 6.79 4.67 -8.75
CA VAL A 63 6.17 4.24 -7.49
C VAL A 63 5.54 2.86 -7.63
N ILE A 64 4.87 2.59 -8.74
CA ILE A 64 4.21 1.30 -9.03
C ILE A 64 5.23 0.16 -9.08
N ASP A 65 6.31 0.30 -9.84
CA ASP A 65 7.25 -0.80 -10.07
C ASP A 65 7.95 -1.23 -8.75
N PRO A 66 8.54 -0.31 -7.95
CA PRO A 66 9.19 -0.71 -6.70
C PRO A 66 8.22 -1.25 -5.66
N LEU A 67 6.97 -0.78 -5.67
CA LEU A 67 5.92 -1.27 -4.77
C LEU A 67 5.17 -2.47 -5.33
N LYS A 68 5.52 -3.00 -6.51
CA LYS A 68 4.90 -4.19 -7.13
C LYS A 68 3.37 -4.14 -7.15
N ILE A 69 2.81 -2.96 -7.40
CA ILE A 69 1.36 -2.78 -7.52
C ILE A 69 0.96 -3.31 -8.90
N SER A 70 0.06 -4.29 -8.94
CA SER A 70 -0.49 -4.84 -10.19
C SER A 70 -1.89 -4.30 -10.44
N GLU A 71 -2.36 -4.48 -11.68
CA GLU A 71 -3.78 -4.33 -12.06
C GLU A 71 -4.66 -5.39 -11.39
#